data_AF-A0A0J7JXD1-F1
#
_entry.id   AF-A0A0J7JXD1-F1
#
_cell.length_a   1.000
_cell.length_b   1.000
_cell.length_c   1.000
_cell.angle_alpha   90.00
_cell.angle_beta   90.00
_cell.angle_gamma   90.00
#
_symmetry.space_group_name_H-M   'P 1'
#
loop_
_entity.id
_entity.type
_entity.pdbx_description
1 polymer ?
#
loop_
_entity_poly.entity_id
_entity_poly.type
_entity_poly.pdbx_seq_one_letter_code
_entity_poly.pdbx_strand_id
1 'polypeptide(L)'
;MAVSAIGIFSYVQLGVAPKIMWAGPNAVLGGLLFGFGIVLAGGCETGWMYRAVEGQVHYWWVGLGNIIGATLLAYYWDDLAPALATDYDKINLLDTFGPIGGLLVTYLLLALAFAAMLWWEKRFFRARPEAQVVNLRSMP
;
A
#
# COMPACT_ATOMS: atom_id res chain seq x y z
N MET A 1 -3.99 -8.84 2.28
CA MET A 1 -5.12 -8.03 1.76
C MET A 1 -6.38 -8.86 1.57
N ALA A 2 -6.37 -9.89 0.72
CA ALA A 2 -7.56 -10.73 0.48
C ALA A 2 -8.14 -11.40 1.75
N VAL A 3 -7.30 -12.03 2.57
CA VAL A 3 -7.73 -12.71 3.81
C VAL A 3 -8.16 -11.70 4.89
N SER A 4 -7.41 -10.60 5.03
CA SER A 4 -7.73 -9.55 6.01
C SER A 4 -9.06 -8.85 5.70
N ALA A 5 -9.43 -8.73 4.42
CA ALA A 5 -10.73 -8.18 4.01
C ALA A 5 -11.91 -9.03 4.53
N ILE A 6 -11.79 -10.37 4.51
CA ILE A 6 -12.81 -11.27 5.08
C ILE A 6 -12.94 -11.04 6.58
N GLY A 7 -11.82 -10.94 7.29
CA GLY A 7 -11.81 -10.70 8.74
C GLY A 7 -12.47 -9.37 9.11
N ILE A 8 -12.16 -8.29 8.38
CA ILE A 8 -12.81 -6.99 8.61
C ILE A 8 -14.31 -7.09 8.32
N PHE A 9 -14.69 -7.75 7.23
CA PHE A 9 -16.09 -7.93 6.84
C PHE A 9 -16.90 -8.69 7.90
N SER A 10 -16.31 -9.73 8.53
CA SER A 10 -16.99 -10.45 9.61
C SER A 10 -17.22 -9.56 10.84
N TYR A 11 -16.25 -8.71 11.21
CA TYR A 11 -16.42 -7.78 12.32
C TYR A 11 -17.45 -6.68 12.04
N VAL A 12 -17.52 -6.19 10.79
CA VAL A 12 -18.53 -5.20 10.40
C VAL A 12 -19.94 -5.80 10.47
N GLN A 13 -20.13 -7.07 10.09
CA GLN A 13 -21.42 -7.76 10.25
C GLN A 13 -21.82 -7.97 11.71
N LEU A 14 -20.85 -8.09 12.63
CA LEU A 14 -21.09 -8.17 14.07
C LEU A 14 -21.44 -6.80 14.71
N GLY A 15 -21.60 -5.75 13.91
CA GLY A 15 -22.00 -4.42 14.35
C GLY A 15 -20.85 -3.49 14.74
N VAL A 16 -19.60 -3.87 14.48
CA VAL A 16 -18.44 -2.98 14.71
C VAL A 16 -18.39 -1.92 13.61
N ALA A 17 -18.47 -0.65 13.99
CA ALA A 17 -18.42 0.45 13.04
C ALA A 17 -17.08 0.49 12.29
N PRO A 18 -17.08 0.48 10.94
CA PRO A 18 -15.86 0.57 10.16
C PRO A 18 -15.25 1.98 10.26
N LYS A 19 -13.95 2.05 10.54
CA LYS A 19 -13.21 3.32 10.49
C LYS A 19 -12.82 3.61 9.04
N ILE A 20 -13.62 4.45 8.38
CA ILE A 20 -13.44 4.79 6.97
C ILE A 20 -12.60 6.06 6.85
N MET A 21 -11.55 5.96 6.05
CA MET A 21 -10.64 7.07 5.75
C MET A 21 -11.06 7.75 4.45
N TRP A 22 -10.75 9.03 4.33
CA TRP A 22 -11.05 9.85 3.15
C TRP A 22 -10.33 9.29 1.91
N ALA A 23 -11.11 8.97 0.86
CA ALA A 23 -10.60 8.44 -0.39
C ALA A 23 -10.44 9.57 -1.40
N GLY A 24 -9.38 10.37 -1.23
CA GLY A 24 -9.07 11.51 -2.10
C GLY A 24 -7.70 11.40 -2.79
N PRO A 25 -7.21 12.52 -3.38
CA PRO A 25 -5.87 12.62 -3.95
C PRO A 25 -4.75 12.29 -2.96
N ASN A 26 -5.00 12.47 -1.66
CA ASN A 26 -4.13 12.03 -0.56
C ASN A 26 -3.71 10.55 -0.68
N ALA A 27 -4.62 9.66 -1.06
CA ALA A 27 -4.33 8.23 -1.15
C ALA A 27 -3.39 7.91 -2.32
N VAL A 28 -3.54 8.62 -3.44
CA VAL A 28 -2.67 8.46 -4.62
C VAL A 28 -1.28 9.03 -4.36
N LEU A 29 -1.21 10.28 -3.88
CA LEU A 29 0.05 10.94 -3.55
C LEU A 29 0.79 10.21 -2.42
N GLY A 30 0.09 9.89 -1.34
CA GLY A 30 0.63 9.14 -0.22
C GLY A 30 1.09 7.73 -0.62
N GLY A 31 0.28 7.01 -1.40
CA GLY A 31 0.63 5.68 -1.90
C GLY A 31 1.88 5.67 -2.79
N LEU A 32 2.03 6.68 -3.66
CA LEU A 32 3.20 6.81 -4.55
C LEU A 32 4.47 7.18 -3.78
N LEU A 33 4.38 8.18 -2.89
CA LEU A 33 5.52 8.59 -2.05
C LEU A 33 5.94 7.47 -1.09
N PHE A 34 4.98 6.77 -0.50
CA PHE A 34 5.24 5.60 0.34
C PHE A 34 5.90 4.48 -0.47
N GLY A 35 5.36 4.14 -1.64
CA GLY A 35 5.91 3.12 -2.53
C GLY A 35 7.35 3.43 -2.97
N PHE A 36 7.65 4.68 -3.30
CA PHE A 36 9.01 5.10 -3.63
C PHE A 36 9.94 5.04 -2.40
N GLY A 37 9.46 5.49 -1.25
CA GLY A 37 10.19 5.48 0.01
C GLY A 37 10.61 4.08 0.46
N ILE A 38 9.72 3.09 0.37
CA ILE A 38 10.05 1.70 0.79
C ILE A 38 11.13 1.06 -0.11
N VAL A 39 11.20 1.43 -1.39
CA VAL A 39 12.23 0.94 -2.32
C VAL A 39 13.58 1.56 -1.99
N LEU A 40 13.62 2.87 -1.73
CA LEU A 40 14.86 3.55 -1.33
C LEU A 40 15.37 3.11 0.04
N ALA A 41 14.47 2.94 1.01
CA ALA A 41 14.82 2.52 2.37
C ALA A 41 15.13 1.02 2.49
N GLY A 42 14.84 0.22 1.46
CA GLY A 42 15.07 -1.22 1.47
C GLY A 42 14.21 -1.99 2.47
N GLY A 43 13.04 -1.46 2.84
CA GLY A 43 12.12 -2.06 3.82
C GLY A 43 10.80 -1.29 3.92
N CYS A 44 9.70 -2.01 4.15
CA CYS A 44 8.41 -1.42 4.49
C CYS A 44 8.34 -1.11 6.01
N GLU A 45 7.25 -0.47 6.45
CA GLU A 45 7.04 -0.09 7.85
C GLU A 45 7.22 -1.25 8.83
N THR A 46 6.69 -2.44 8.54
CA THR A 46 6.96 -3.63 9.37
C THR A 46 8.34 -4.23 9.09
N GLY A 47 8.84 -4.11 7.86
CA GLY A 47 10.11 -4.69 7.41
C GLY A 47 11.35 -4.10 8.07
N TRP A 48 11.40 -2.78 8.29
CA TRP A 48 12.52 -2.18 9.03
C TRP A 48 12.49 -2.59 10.50
N MET A 49 11.29 -2.74 11.08
CA MET A 49 11.13 -3.10 12.50
C MET A 49 11.70 -4.49 12.78
N TYR A 50 11.34 -5.51 12.00
CA TYR A 50 11.90 -6.86 12.17
C TYR A 50 13.41 -6.90 11.90
N ARG A 51 13.89 -6.24 10.83
CA ARG A 51 15.34 -6.25 10.48
C ARG A 51 16.21 -5.46 11.45
N ALA A 52 15.66 -4.42 12.09
CA ALA A 52 16.34 -3.71 13.17
C ALA A 52 16.56 -4.63 14.38
N VAL A 53 15.59 -5.50 14.69
CA VAL A 53 15.65 -6.48 15.79
C VAL A 53 16.54 -7.68 15.44
N GLU A 54 16.69 -8.03 14.16
CA GLU A 54 17.66 -9.02 13.67
C GLU A 54 19.13 -8.57 13.80
N GLY A 55 19.38 -7.32 14.24
CA GLY A 55 20.71 -6.79 14.49
C GLY A 55 21.30 -5.97 13.34
N GLN A 56 20.52 -5.66 12.30
CA GLN A 56 20.97 -4.82 11.18
C GLN A 56 20.87 -3.34 11.55
N VAL A 57 22.00 -2.73 11.90
CA VAL A 57 22.09 -1.33 12.36
C VAL A 57 21.59 -0.32 11.31
N HIS A 58 21.68 -0.64 10.02
CA HIS A 58 21.15 0.22 8.96
C HIS A 58 19.64 0.51 9.15
N TYR A 59 18.87 -0.49 9.59
CA TYR A 59 17.42 -0.34 9.77
C TYR A 59 17.03 0.48 11.00
N TRP A 60 17.96 0.73 11.92
CA TRP A 60 17.74 1.66 13.03
C TRP A 60 17.64 3.10 12.51
N TRP A 61 18.49 3.46 11.54
CA TRP A 61 18.43 4.76 10.86
C TRP A 61 17.16 4.90 10.01
N VAL A 62 16.77 3.84 9.32
CA VAL A 62 15.50 3.80 8.58
C VAL A 62 14.32 4.01 9.53
N GLY A 63 14.33 3.34 10.68
CA GLY A 63 13.31 3.50 11.72
C GLY A 63 13.22 4.91 12.28
N LEU A 64 14.37 5.52 12.59
CA LEU A 64 14.43 6.91 13.05
C LEU A 64 13.83 7.85 12.00
N GLY A 65 14.22 7.69 10.73
CA GLY A 65 13.68 8.47 9.62
C GLY A 65 12.17 8.31 9.45
N ASN A 66 11.65 7.09 9.62
CA ASN A 66 10.21 6.82 9.59
C ASN A 66 9.48 7.52 10.74
N ILE A 67 9.98 7.43 11.98
CA ILE A 67 9.38 8.09 13.15
C ILE A 67 9.37 9.62 12.95
N ILE A 68 10.48 10.20 12.52
CA ILE A 68 10.57 11.64 12.25
C ILE A 68 9.59 12.04 11.14
N GLY A 69 9.59 11.31 10.02
CA GLY A 69 8.71 11.58 8.89
C GLY A 69 7.23 11.48 9.26
N ALA A 70 6.82 10.45 10.00
CA ALA A 70 5.46 10.29 10.48
C ALA A 70 5.05 11.40 11.45
N THR A 71 5.95 11.81 12.34
CA THR A 71 5.70 12.88 13.31
C THR A 71 5.56 14.24 12.62
N LEU A 72 6.42 14.54 11.65
CA LEU A 72 6.33 15.76 10.85
C LEU A 72 5.03 15.79 10.05
N LEU A 73 4.67 14.67 9.40
CA LEU A 73 3.41 14.57 8.67
C LEU A 73 2.22 14.79 9.60
N ALA A 74 2.23 14.22 10.80
CA ALA A 74 1.17 14.41 11.80
C ALA A 74 1.08 15.87 12.27
N TYR A 75 2.23 16.54 12.44
CA TYR A 75 2.28 17.96 12.83
C TYR A 75 1.72 18.88 11.74
N TYR A 76 2.09 18.66 10.48
CA TYR A 76 1.60 19.45 9.34
C TYR A 76 0.24 18.96 8.79
N TRP A 77 -0.35 17.92 9.40
CA TRP A 77 -1.58 17.32 8.88
C TRP A 77 -2.75 18.30 8.92
N ASP A 78 -2.83 19.15 9.95
CA ASP A 78 -3.93 20.11 10.10
C ASP A 78 -3.95 21.16 8.98
N ASP A 79 -2.79 21.53 8.45
CA ASP A 79 -2.66 22.47 7.32
C ASP A 79 -2.82 21.77 5.96
N LEU A 80 -2.46 20.48 5.88
CA LEU A 80 -2.42 19.72 4.65
C LEU A 80 -3.76 19.00 4.35
N ALA A 81 -4.49 18.60 5.39
CA ALA A 81 -5.77 17.92 5.28
C ALA A 81 -6.87 18.74 4.55
N PRO A 82 -6.99 20.06 4.73
CA PRO A 82 -7.89 20.92 3.95
C PRO A 82 -7.75 20.77 2.44
N ALA A 83 -6.50 20.77 1.96
CA ALA A 83 -6.19 20.77 0.53
C ALA A 83 -6.14 19.36 -0.10
N LEU A 84 -5.91 18.31 0.71
CA LEU A 84 -5.68 16.95 0.19
C LEU A 84 -6.74 15.92 0.60
N ALA A 85 -7.54 16.15 1.64
CA ALA A 85 -8.37 15.10 2.23
C ALA A 85 -9.81 15.50 2.58
N THR A 86 -10.09 16.71 3.07
CA THR A 86 -11.41 17.05 3.64
C THR A 86 -12.50 17.40 2.63
N ASP A 87 -12.15 17.78 1.39
CA ASP A 87 -13.13 18.08 0.32
C ASP A 87 -13.62 16.83 -0.44
N TYR A 88 -13.07 15.66 -0.15
CA TYR A 88 -13.43 14.40 -0.83
C TYR A 88 -14.31 13.54 0.06
N ASP A 89 -15.35 12.92 -0.48
CA ASP A 89 -16.28 12.10 0.30
C ASP A 89 -15.61 10.84 0.89
N LYS A 90 -16.08 10.42 2.06
CA LYS A 90 -15.76 9.09 2.62
C LYS A 90 -16.55 8.04 1.84
N ILE A 91 -15.94 7.48 0.81
CA ILE A 91 -16.58 6.47 -0.04
C ILE A 91 -16.60 5.12 0.72
N ASN A 92 -17.78 4.70 1.17
CA ASN A 92 -17.98 3.39 1.77
C ASN A 92 -18.67 2.44 0.77
N LEU A 93 -17.90 1.51 0.20
CA LEU A 93 -18.46 0.52 -0.72
C LEU A 93 -19.52 -0.39 -0.06
N LEU A 94 -19.54 -0.50 1.28
CA LEU A 94 -20.55 -1.29 1.99
C LEU A 94 -21.91 -0.57 2.09
N ASP A 95 -21.92 0.77 2.17
CA ASP A 95 -23.17 1.56 2.21
C ASP A 95 -23.72 1.81 0.80
N THR A 96 -22.84 1.95 -0.21
CA THR A 96 -23.27 2.24 -1.60
C THR A 96 -23.72 0.99 -2.36
N PHE A 97 -23.13 -0.18 -2.10
CA PHE A 97 -23.40 -1.43 -2.85
C PHE A 97 -23.92 -2.59 -1.97
N GLY A 98 -24.13 -2.36 -0.67
CA GLY A 98 -24.53 -3.37 0.31
C GLY A 98 -23.37 -4.29 0.74
N PRO A 99 -23.55 -5.09 1.82
CA PRO A 99 -22.45 -5.85 2.44
C PRO A 99 -21.77 -6.83 1.46
N ILE A 100 -22.57 -7.57 0.70
CA ILE A 100 -22.07 -8.56 -0.26
C ILE A 100 -21.52 -7.87 -1.52
N GLY A 101 -22.14 -6.76 -1.97
CA GLY A 101 -21.70 -6.01 -3.14
C GLY A 101 -20.35 -5.32 -2.91
N GLY A 102 -20.15 -4.69 -1.75
CA GLY A 102 -18.88 -4.06 -1.39
C GLY A 102 -17.71 -5.06 -1.32
N LEU A 103 -17.98 -6.26 -0.81
CA LEU A 103 -16.98 -7.34 -0.77
C LEU A 103 -16.59 -7.82 -2.17
N LEU A 104 -17.59 -8.06 -3.03
CA LEU A 104 -17.36 -8.50 -4.43
C LEU A 104 -16.58 -7.46 -5.24
N VAL A 105 -16.93 -6.18 -5.12
CA VAL A 105 -16.21 -5.09 -5.81
C VAL A 105 -14.76 -5.02 -5.33
N THR A 106 -14.52 -5.18 -4.03
CA THR A 106 -13.15 -5.18 -3.48
C THR A 106 -12.31 -6.31 -4.07
N TYR A 107 -12.86 -7.53 -4.16
CA TYR A 107 -12.15 -8.66 -4.77
C TYR A 107 -11.94 -8.48 -6.28
N LEU A 108 -12.93 -7.93 -6.98
CA LEU A 108 -12.83 -7.67 -8.41
C LEU A 108 -11.73 -6.64 -8.70
N LEU A 109 -11.67 -5.54 -7.94
CA LEU A 109 -10.61 -4.55 -8.07
C LEU A 109 -9.23 -5.13 -7.78
N LEU A 110 -9.12 -5.99 -6.76
CA LEU A 110 -7.86 -6.67 -6.44
C LEU A 110 -7.42 -7.61 -7.57
N ALA A 111 -8.36 -8.35 -8.17
CA ALA A 111 -8.11 -9.23 -9.30
C ALA A 111 -7.69 -8.44 -10.55
N LEU A 112 -8.34 -7.30 -10.83
CA LEU A 112 -7.96 -6.42 -11.94
C LEU A 112 -6.57 -5.80 -11.72
N ALA A 113 -6.26 -5.34 -10.51
CA ALA A 113 -4.94 -4.82 -10.19
C ALA A 113 -3.85 -5.89 -10.36
N PHE A 114 -4.12 -7.13 -9.91
CA PHE A 114 -3.22 -8.25 -10.11
C PHE A 114 -3.04 -8.61 -11.60
N ALA A 115 -4.13 -8.64 -12.37
CA ALA A 115 -4.07 -8.88 -13.81
C ALA A 115 -3.31 -7.77 -14.56
N ALA A 116 -3.50 -6.50 -14.17
CA ALA A 116 -2.76 -5.37 -14.71
C ALA A 116 -1.26 -5.47 -14.41
N MET A 117 -0.89 -5.90 -13.20
CA MET A 117 0.49 -6.15 -12.81
C MET A 117 1.11 -7.27 -13.67
N LEU A 118 0.44 -8.41 -13.82
CA LEU A 118 0.91 -9.52 -14.67
C LEU A 118 1.00 -9.10 -16.15
N TRP A 119 0.08 -8.27 -16.62
CA TRP A 119 0.14 -7.72 -17.98
C TRP A 119 1.33 -6.78 -18.16
N TRP A 120 1.59 -5.91 -17.19
CA TRP A 120 2.75 -5.03 -17.18
C TRP A 120 4.05 -5.82 -17.16
N GLU A 121 4.14 -6.84 -16.31
CA GLU A 121 5.28 -7.76 -16.23
C GLU A 121 5.54 -8.38 -17.61
N LYS A 122 4.52 -9.01 -18.22
CA LYS A 122 4.64 -9.60 -19.56
C LYS A 122 5.07 -8.58 -20.61
N ARG A 123 4.56 -7.34 -20.55
CA ARG A 123 4.94 -6.29 -21.50
C ARG A 123 6.39 -5.83 -21.31
N PHE A 124 6.83 -5.69 -20.07
CA PHE A 124 8.17 -5.21 -19.73
C PHE A 124 9.25 -6.26 -20.06
N PHE A 125 9.04 -7.52 -19.69
CA PHE A 125 9.98 -8.61 -19.99
C PHE A 125 10.01 -8.97 -21.48
N ARG A 126 8.90 -8.86 -22.20
CA ARG A 126 8.87 -9.05 -23.66
C ARG A 126 9.64 -7.95 -24.42
N ALA A 127 9.88 -6.80 -23.79
CA ALA A 127 10.63 -5.68 -24.36
C ALA A 127 12.15 -5.72 -24.05
N ARG A 128 12.63 -6.58 -23.15
CA ARG A 128 14.06 -6.73 -22.84
C ARG A 128 14.51 -8.20 -22.75
N PRO A 129 14.71 -8.89 -23.89
CA PRO A 129 15.23 -10.26 -23.93
C PRO A 129 16.67 -10.39 -23.38
N GLU A 130 17.49 -9.33 -23.47
CA GLU A 130 18.95 -9.44 -23.24
C GLU A 130 19.38 -9.55 -21.78
N ALA A 131 18.58 -9.05 -20.83
CA ALA A 131 18.93 -9.13 -19.40
C ALA A 131 18.88 -10.59 -18.85
N GLN A 132 18.08 -11.45 -19.48
CA GLN A 132 17.97 -12.86 -19.12
C GLN A 132 19.15 -13.69 -19.65
N VAL A 133 19.74 -13.31 -20.80
CA VAL A 133 20.86 -14.04 -21.42
C VAL A 133 22.16 -13.87 -20.63
N VAL A 134 22.37 -12.71 -20.01
CA VAL A 134 23.56 -12.47 -19.17
C VAL A 134 23.52 -13.29 -17.87
N ASN A 135 22.34 -13.41 -17.25
CA ASN A 135 22.17 -14.14 -15.98
C ASN A 135 22.39 -15.66 -16.12
N LEU A 136 22.05 -16.24 -17.28
CA LEU A 136 22.28 -17.66 -17.59
C LEU A 136 23.72 -17.98 -17.99
N ARG A 137 24.51 -16.99 -18.45
CA ARG A 137 25.94 -17.17 -18.78
C ARG A 137 26.88 -16.98 -17.59
N SER A 138 26.40 -16.39 -16.50
CA SER A 138 27.18 -16.12 -15.28
C SER A 138 26.96 -17.14 -14.16
N MET A 139 26.21 -18.21 -14.40
CA MET A 139 26.17 -19.37 -13.50
C MET A 139 27.39 -20.25 -13.81
N PRO A 140 28.32 -20.47 -12.85
CA PRO A 140 29.40 -21.44 -13.01
C PRO A 140 28.90 -22.89 -13.06
#